data_AF-A0AAU7CD11-F1
#
_entry.id   AF-A0AAU7CD11-F1
#
_cell.length_a   1.000
_cell.length_b   1.000
_cell.length_c   1.000
_cell.angle_alpha   90.00
_cell.angle_beta   90.00
_cell.angle_gamma   90.00
#
_symmetry.space_group_name_H-M   'P 1'
#
loop_
_entity.id
_entity.type
_entity.pdbx_description
1 polymer ?
#
loop_
_entity_poly.entity_id
_entity_poly.type
_entity_poly.pdbx_seq_one_letter_code
_entity_poly.pdbx_strand_id
1 'polypeptide(L)' 'MLIHPNPLAPNRYVVLNSGHTFHEQELSTLNYLLFPRLGDWAIVKLAEKSSGLGNEEVIQAGLFDERWQVSGATAKQN' A
#
# COMPACT_ATOMS: atom_id res chain seq x y z
N MET A 1 -7.81 -2.92 -10.98
CA MET A 1 -7.51 -1.58 -10.44
C MET A 1 -8.75 -0.72 -10.56
N LEU A 2 -9.21 -0.14 -9.46
CA LEU A 2 -10.33 0.82 -9.43
C LEU A 2 -9.80 2.17 -8.96
N ILE A 3 -10.20 3.25 -9.65
CA ILE A 3 -9.85 4.63 -9.27
C ILE A 3 -11.14 5.43 -9.16
N HIS A 4 -11.34 6.13 -8.03
CA HIS A 4 -12.53 6.93 -7.79
C HIS A 4 -12.18 8.25 -7.07
N PRO A 5 -12.86 9.39 -7.36
CA PRO A 5 -12.69 10.62 -6.58
C PRO A 5 -12.97 10.38 -5.10
N ASN A 6 -12.19 11.02 -4.21
CA ASN A 6 -12.44 10.91 -2.78
C ASN A 6 -13.57 11.86 -2.36
N PRO A 7 -14.75 11.37 -1.94
CA PRO A 7 -15.88 12.23 -1.56
C PRO A 7 -15.60 13.06 -0.29
N LEU A 8 -14.60 12.68 0.51
CA LEU A 8 -14.20 13.37 1.74
C LEU A 8 -13.00 14.32 1.53
N ALA A 9 -12.35 14.28 0.37
CA ALA A 9 -11.18 15.11 0.06
C ALA A 9 -11.21 15.53 -1.44
N PRO A 10 -11.83 16.67 -1.79
CA PRO A 10 -12.19 17.05 -3.16
C PRO A 10 -11.06 17.16 -4.21
N ASN A 11 -9.79 17.03 -3.82
CA ASN A 11 -8.62 17.04 -4.72
C ASN A 11 -7.78 15.76 -4.61
N ARG A 12 -8.35 14.69 -4.04
CA ARG A 12 -7.69 13.39 -3.87
C ARG A 12 -8.56 12.30 -4.50
N TYR A 13 -7.95 11.18 -4.79
CA TYR A 13 -8.63 9.98 -5.29
C TYR A 13 -8.27 8.78 -4.42
N VAL A 14 -9.13 7.76 -4.46
CA VAL A 14 -8.87 6.45 -3.85
C VAL A 14 -8.55 5.47 -4.97
N VAL A 15 -7.46 4.73 -4.81
CA VAL A 15 -7.12 3.60 -5.67
C VAL A 15 -7.29 2.32 -4.87
N LEU A 16 -8.08 1.38 -5.40
CA LEU A 16 -8.10 0.01 -4.91
C LEU A 16 -7.28 -0.86 -5.88
N ASN A 17 -6.16 -1.37 -5.38
CA ASN A 17 -5.33 -2.36 -6.05
C ASN A 17 -5.55 -3.73 -5.38
N SER A 18 -5.99 -4.71 -6.15
CA SER A 18 -6.13 -6.11 -5.70
C SER A 18 -4.99 -7.00 -6.22
N GLY A 19 -4.06 -6.43 -7.00
CA GLY A 19 -2.86 -7.09 -7.47
C GLY A 19 -1.69 -6.85 -6.52
N HIS A 20 -0.57 -7.52 -6.81
CA HIS A 20 0.64 -7.33 -6.03
C HIS A 20 1.21 -5.93 -6.24
N THR A 21 1.84 -5.39 -5.20
CA THR A 21 2.57 -4.12 -5.24
C THR A 21 4.07 -4.42 -5.12
N PHE A 22 4.85 -3.96 -6.09
CA PHE A 22 6.31 -4.14 -6.17
C PHE A 22 6.97 -2.80 -6.49
N HIS A 23 8.22 -2.62 -6.08
CA HIS A 23 9.01 -1.49 -6.58
C HIS A 23 9.52 -1.79 -7.99
N GLU A 24 9.78 -0.74 -8.74
CA GLU A 24 10.23 -0.82 -10.14
C GLU A 24 11.48 -1.71 -10.30
N GLN A 25 12.44 -1.62 -9.38
CA GLN A 25 13.67 -2.41 -9.43
C GLN A 25 13.40 -3.93 -9.35
N GLU A 26 12.42 -4.35 -8.56
CA GLU A 26 12.06 -5.76 -8.42
C GLU A 26 11.31 -6.26 -9.64
N LEU A 27 10.45 -5.40 -10.21
CA LEU A 27 9.73 -5.67 -11.44
C LEU A 27 10.67 -5.80 -12.66
N SER A 28 11.77 -5.04 -12.68
CA SER A 28 12.70 -5.00 -13.82
C SER A 28 13.82 -6.04 -13.78
N THR A 29 13.86 -6.92 -12.78
CA THR A 29 14.97 -7.85 -12.56
C THR A 29 14.54 -9.31 -12.61
N LEU A 30 14.35 -9.96 -11.47
CA LEU A 30 14.17 -11.42 -11.38
C LEU A 30 12.81 -11.75 -10.79
N ASN A 31 12.06 -12.64 -11.44
CA ASN A 31 10.69 -12.98 -11.04
C ASN A 31 10.55 -13.48 -9.59
N TYR A 32 11.60 -14.08 -9.00
CA TYR A 32 11.55 -14.53 -7.61
C TYR A 32 11.58 -13.38 -6.58
N LEU A 33 11.88 -12.16 -7.01
CA LEU A 33 11.81 -10.96 -6.16
C LEU A 33 10.38 -10.42 -6.02
N LEU A 34 9.42 -10.96 -6.78
CA LEU A 34 8.01 -10.58 -6.79
C LEU A 34 7.22 -11.24 -5.65
N PHE A 35 7.79 -11.27 -4.44
CA PHE A 35 7.10 -11.74 -3.24
C PHE A 35 6.41 -10.58 -2.51
N PRO A 36 5.30 -10.83 -1.80
CA PRO A 36 4.61 -9.79 -1.05
C PRO A 36 5.49 -9.27 0.10
N ARG A 37 5.70 -7.94 0.16
CA ARG A 37 6.44 -7.26 1.25
C ARG A 37 5.53 -6.64 2.30
N LEU A 38 4.24 -6.50 2.00
CA LEU A 38 3.20 -5.95 2.86
C LEU A 38 2.19 -7.06 3.21
N GLY A 39 1.39 -6.82 4.25
CA GLY A 39 0.27 -7.71 4.58
C GLY A 39 -0.85 -7.65 3.54
N ASP A 40 -2.00 -8.23 3.87
CA ASP A 40 -3.18 -8.23 2.99
C ASP A 40 -3.67 -6.82 2.63
N TRP A 41 -3.35 -5.83 3.47
CA TRP A 41 -3.61 -4.42 3.20
C TRP A 41 -2.52 -3.51 3.79
N ALA A 42 -2.37 -2.32 3.18
CA ALA A 42 -1.52 -1.26 3.70
C ALA A 42 -2.02 0.13 3.28
N ILE A 43 -1.76 1.13 4.11
CA ILE A 43 -1.88 2.55 3.81
C ILE A 43 -0.47 3.08 3.62
N VAL A 44 -0.15 3.48 2.38
CA VAL A 44 1.17 4.00 2.00
C VAL A 44 1.03 5.47 1.66
N LYS A 45 1.87 6.30 2.28
CA LYS A 45 2.02 7.70 1.95
C LYS A 45 3.16 7.86 0.95
N LEU A 46 2.81 8.40 -0.22
CA LEU A 46 3.77 8.73 -1.28
C LEU A 46 4.40 10.10 -0.96
N ALA A 47 5.71 10.25 -1.20
CA ALA A 47 6.38 11.55 -1.05
C ALA A 47 5.88 12.60 -2.05
N GLU A 48 5.84 13.87 -1.62
CA GLU A 48 5.33 15.00 -2.42
C GLU A 48 6.22 15.40 -3.61
N LYS A 49 7.49 14.98 -3.64
CA LYS A 49 8.42 15.26 -4.74
C LYS A 49 8.97 13.98 -5.34
N SER A 50 8.53 13.70 -6.56
CA SER A 50 9.07 12.66 -7.43
C SER A 50 10.50 13.01 -7.88
N SER A 51 11.50 12.62 -7.09
CA SER A 51 12.87 12.51 -7.57
C SER A 51 13.58 11.43 -6.77
N GLY A 52 13.11 10.20 -6.92
CA GLY A 52 13.73 9.02 -6.31
C GLY A 52 12.69 7.95 -6.00
N LEU A 53 12.88 6.77 -6.57
CA LEU A 53 12.28 5.53 -6.07
C LEU A 53 12.71 5.37 -4.60
N GLY A 54 11.75 5.22 -3.68
CA GLY A 54 12.04 4.77 -2.31
C GLY A 54 11.61 5.67 -1.14
N ASN A 55 10.96 6.82 -1.38
CA ASN A 55 10.41 7.63 -0.27
C ASN A 55 8.91 7.35 -0.09
N GLU A 56 8.59 6.09 0.22
CA GLU A 56 7.25 5.66 0.60
C GLU A 56 7.23 5.37 2.10
N GLU A 57 6.25 5.92 2.79
CA GLU A 57 6.05 5.68 4.21
C GLU A 57 4.84 4.76 4.39
N VAL A 58 5.06 3.55 4.91
CA VAL A 58 3.97 2.67 5.32
C VAL A 58 3.39 3.22 6.62
N ILE A 59 2.24 3.89 6.52
CA ILE A 59 1.53 4.48 7.66
C ILE A 59 0.92 3.37 8.52
N GLN A 60 0.35 2.35 7.88
CA GLN A 60 -0.22 1.18 8.54
C GLN A 60 -0.27 0.00 7.58
N ALA A 61 -0.15 -1.21 8.09
CA ALA A 61 -0.37 -2.45 7.33
C ALA A 61 -0.92 -3.52 8.26
N GLY A 62 -1.56 -4.54 7.70
CA GLY A 62 -2.12 -5.63 8.49
C GLY A 62 -2.56 -6.82 7.66
N LEU A 63 -2.98 -7.86 8.38
CA LEU A 63 -3.62 -9.04 7.81
C LEU A 63 -5.13 -8.99 8.09
N PHE A 64 -5.90 -9.54 7.18
CA PHE A 64 -7.30 -9.82 7.45
C PHE A 64 -7.43 -11.09 8.30
N ASP A 65 -8.52 -11.18 9.05
CA ASP A 65 -8.93 -12.48 9.60
C ASP A 65 -9.59 -13.36 8.53
N GLU A 66 -9.95 -14.59 8.89
CA GLU A 66 -10.61 -15.55 7.98
C GLU A 66 -11.97 -15.06 7.45
N ARG A 67 -12.52 -13.99 8.03
CA ARG A 67 -13.77 -13.36 7.62
C ARG A 67 -13.54 -12.05 6.87
N TRP A 68 -12.32 -11.81 6.40
CA TRP A 68 -11.92 -10.61 5.66
C TRP A 68 -12.08 -9.30 6.45
N GLN A 69 -12.02 -9.36 7.79
CA GLN A 69 -12.11 -8.17 8.63
C GLN A 69 -10.72 -7.64 8.95
N VAL A 70 -10.60 -6.31 9.04
CA VAL A 70 -9.40 -5.68 9.59
C VAL A 70 -9.36 -6.04 11.07
N SER A 71 -8.48 -6.99 11.42
CA SER A 71 -8.24 -7.33 12.81
C SER A 71 -7.74 -6.07 13.53
N GLY A 72 -8.39 -5.69 14.63
CA GLY A 72 -8.07 -4.49 15.39
C GLY A 72 -6.75 -4.60 16.14
N ALA A 73 -5.62 -4.72 15.43
CA ALA A 73 -4.29 -4.58 16.00
C ALA A 73 -3.85 -3.12 15.88
N THR A 74 -4.31 -2.31 16.82
CA THR A 74 -3.72 -1.00 17.10
C THR A 74 -2.37 -1.23 17.77
N ALA A 75 -1.26 -0.89 17.11
CA ALA A 75 0.00 -0.62 17.82
C ALA A 75 0.95 0.25 16.97
N LYS A 76 1.12 1.52 17.37
CA LYS A 76 2.34 1.92 18.07
C LYS A 76 2.00 2.89 19.20
N GLN A 77 2.24 2.44 20.42
CA GLN A 77 2.70 3.30 21.50
C GLN A 77 4.18 3.62 21.26
N ASN A 78 4.60 4.77 21.78
CA ASN A 78 5.92 5.43 21.77
C ASN A 78 6.22 6.31 20.56
#